data_AF-A0A7K3XY01-F1
#
_entry.id   AF-A0A7K3XY01-F1
#
_cell.length_a   1.000
_cell.length_b   1.000
_cell.length_c   1.000
_cell.angle_alpha   90.00
_cell.angle_beta   90.00
_cell.angle_gamma   90.00
#
_symmetry.space_group_name_H-M   'P 1'
#
loop_
_entity.id
_entity.type
_entity.pdbx_description
1 polymer ?
#
loop_
_entity_poly.entity_id
_entity_poly.type
_entity_poly.pdbx_seq_one_letter_code
_entity_poly.pdbx_strand_id
1 'polypeptide(L)'
;MAANDVISSLVVEVAPGSEDDVAAALEKLSGVEVHETHETRLVVTIEAESVGASSATAESFLRIPGVLAVNLVYVNCEGLYDHDGESSFVSDSATD
;
A
#
# COMPACT_ATOMS: atom_id res chain seq x y z
N MET A 1 1.13 13.87 17.92
CA MET A 1 0.22 12.95 17.22
C MET A 1 1.11 12.13 16.32
N ALA A 2 1.33 10.85 16.63
CA ALA A 2 2.18 10.02 15.79
C ALA A 2 1.48 9.88 14.44
N ALA A 3 2.13 10.32 13.37
CA ALA A 3 1.73 9.91 12.03
C ALA A 3 1.90 8.39 12.01
N ASN A 4 0.83 7.69 11.67
CA ASN A 4 0.90 6.25 11.50
C ASN A 4 1.13 6.04 10.01
N ASP A 5 2.37 6.21 9.57
CA ASP A 5 2.72 6.17 8.16
C ASP A 5 2.47 4.75 7.63
N VAL A 6 1.58 4.67 6.65
CA VAL A 6 1.24 3.43 5.95
C VAL A 6 2.01 3.43 4.65
N ILE A 7 2.97 2.50 4.56
CA ILE A 7 3.80 2.31 3.38
C ILE A 7 3.33 1.05 2.66
N SER A 8 2.85 1.21 1.43
CA SER A 8 2.32 0.10 0.62
C SER A 8 3.13 -0.03 -0.65
N SER A 9 3.52 -1.26 -1.00
CA SER A 9 4.19 -1.57 -2.27
C SER A 9 3.22 -2.26 -3.22
N LEU A 10 3.17 -1.77 -4.45
CA LEU A 10 2.25 -2.20 -5.50
C LEU A 10 3.02 -2.45 -6.79
N VAL A 11 2.50 -3.37 -7.59
CA VAL A 11 2.88 -3.54 -8.99
C VAL A 11 1.74 -3.04 -9.86
N VAL A 12 2.03 -2.04 -10.69
CA VAL A 12 1.10 -1.51 -11.68
C VAL A 12 1.42 -2.13 -13.03
N GLU A 13 0.46 -2.84 -13.60
CA GLU A 13 0.57 -3.36 -14.96
C GLU A 13 0.03 -2.33 -15.95
N VAL A 14 0.80 -2.07 -17.01
CA VAL A 14 0.49 -1.04 -18.01
C VAL A 14 0.46 -1.62 -19.42
N ALA A 15 -0.17 -0.89 -20.33
CA ALA A 15 -0.14 -1.19 -21.74
C ALA A 15 1.29 -0.95 -22.30
N PRO A 16 1.76 -1.81 -23.23
CA PRO A 16 3.07 -1.64 -23.83
C PRO A 16 3.17 -0.31 -24.57
N GLY A 17 4.26 0.43 -24.36
CA GLY A 17 4.48 1.77 -24.90
C GLY A 17 3.81 2.90 -24.10
N SER A 18 3.20 2.61 -22.94
CA SER A 18 2.63 3.62 -22.02
C SER A 18 3.40 3.73 -20.71
N GLU A 19 4.54 3.05 -20.58
CA GLU A 19 5.31 2.92 -19.35
C GLU A 19 5.79 4.27 -18.81
N ASP A 20 6.47 5.05 -19.65
CA ASP A 20 7.00 6.37 -19.30
C ASP A 20 5.88 7.37 -18.97
N ASP A 21 4.80 7.38 -19.76
CA ASP A 21 3.66 8.27 -19.53
C ASP A 21 2.94 7.95 -18.21
N VAL A 22 2.74 6.66 -17.91
CA VAL A 22 2.14 6.23 -16.65
C VAL A 22 3.08 6.51 -15.48
N ALA A 23 4.38 6.23 -15.59
CA ALA A 23 5.36 6.53 -14.55
C ALA A 23 5.36 8.04 -14.24
N ALA A 24 5.44 8.90 -15.25
CA ALA A 24 5.43 10.35 -15.09
C ALA A 24 4.09 10.88 -14.54
N ALA A 25 2.98 10.17 -14.75
CA ALA A 25 1.69 10.50 -14.14
C ALA A 25 1.66 10.11 -12.65
N LEU A 26 2.19 8.94 -12.31
CA LEU A 26 2.27 8.43 -10.94
C LEU A 26 3.18 9.31 -10.07
N GLU A 27 4.35 9.71 -10.57
CA GLU A 27 5.31 10.57 -9.84
C GLU A 27 4.76 11.97 -9.53
N LYS A 28 3.65 12.39 -10.15
CA LYS A 28 2.96 13.65 -9.83
C LYS A 28 2.01 13.53 -8.64
N LEU A 29 1.69 12.30 -8.22
CA LEU A 29 0.82 12.06 -7.08
C LEU A 29 1.63 12.17 -5.79
N SER A 30 1.12 12.94 -4.84
CA SER A 30 1.76 13.11 -3.54
C SER A 30 1.86 11.77 -2.80
N GLY A 31 3.04 11.47 -2.25
CA GLY A 31 3.28 10.22 -1.52
C GLY A 31 3.38 8.99 -2.42
N VAL A 32 3.58 9.15 -3.73
CA VAL A 32 3.77 8.05 -4.68
C VAL A 32 5.18 8.10 -5.24
N GLU A 33 5.89 6.98 -5.18
CA GLU A 33 7.24 6.82 -5.73
C GLU A 33 7.30 5.63 -6.66
N VAL A 34 7.83 5.82 -7.87
CA VAL A 34 8.08 4.74 -8.83
C VAL A 34 9.54 4.31 -8.68
N HIS A 35 9.77 3.05 -8.30
CA HIS A 35 11.12 2.54 -8.04
C HIS A 35 11.75 1.89 -9.27
N GLU A 36 10.96 1.13 -10.03
CA GLU A 36 11.44 0.37 -11.16
C GLU A 36 10.35 0.24 -12.22
N THR A 37 10.76 0.25 -13.48
CA THR A 37 9.92 -0.04 -14.63
C THR A 37 10.57 -1.19 -15.40
N HIS A 38 9.83 -2.29 -15.56
CA HIS A 38 10.29 -3.48 -16.28
C HIS A 38 9.21 -3.98 -17.24
N GLU A 39 9.49 -3.90 -18.54
CA GLU A 39 8.55 -4.24 -19.61
C GLU A 39 7.21 -3.51 -19.41
N THR A 40 6.16 -4.22 -18.98
CA THR A 40 4.82 -3.66 -18.77
C THR A 40 4.45 -3.55 -17.28
N ARG A 41 5.44 -3.54 -16.38
CA ARG A 41 5.22 -3.52 -14.93
C ARG A 41 6.02 -2.41 -14.27
N LEU A 42 5.36 -1.64 -13.41
CA LEU A 42 5.97 -0.61 -12.59
C LEU A 42 5.87 -1.02 -11.13
N VAL A 43 7.00 -0.95 -10.41
CA VAL A 43 7.05 -1.13 -8.96
C VAL A 43 6.87 0.24 -8.32
N VAL A 44 5.84 0.38 -7.49
CA VAL A 44 5.40 1.64 -6.92
C VAL A 44 5.25 1.52 -5.42
N THR A 45 5.64 2.55 -4.68
CA THR A 45 5.37 2.70 -3.26
C THR A 45 4.41 3.86 -3.02
N ILE A 46 3.47 3.66 -2.09
CA ILE A 46 2.56 4.69 -1.60
C ILE A 46 2.84 4.90 -0.12
N GLU A 47 3.15 6.13 0.26
CA GLU A 47 3.17 6.62 1.63
C GLU A 47 1.89 7.41 1.90
N ALA A 48 1.14 7.02 2.92
CA ALA A 48 -0.10 7.68 3.31
C ALA A 48 -0.34 7.63 4.82
N GLU A 49 -1.13 8.56 5.34
CA GLU A 49 -1.46 8.65 6.78
C GLU A 49 -2.37 7.50 7.28
N SER A 50 -2.92 6.68 6.39
CA SER A 50 -3.78 5.53 6.74
C SER A 50 -3.90 4.53 5.59
N VAL A 51 -4.29 3.29 5.92
CA VAL A 51 -4.57 2.23 4.93
C VAL A 51 -5.71 2.61 3.99
N GLY A 52 -6.72 3.32 4.50
CA GLY A 52 -7.82 3.81 3.66
C GLY A 52 -7.34 4.83 2.63
N ALA A 53 -6.46 5.75 3.04
CA ALA A 53 -5.87 6.72 2.12
C ALA A 53 -4.94 6.04 1.09
N SER A 54 -4.13 5.06 1.49
CA SER A 54 -3.28 4.32 0.54
C SER A 54 -4.10 3.52 -0.48
N SER A 55 -5.19 2.86 -0.04
CA SER A 55 -6.12 2.18 -0.93
C SER A 55 -6.79 3.14 -1.92
N ALA A 56 -7.28 4.30 -1.46
CA ALA A 56 -7.91 5.27 -2.34
C ALA A 56 -6.93 5.84 -3.39
N THR A 57 -5.66 6.00 -3.01
CA THR A 57 -4.59 6.38 -3.95
C THR A 57 -4.33 5.26 -4.96
N ALA A 58 -4.24 4.00 -4.54
CA ALA A 58 -4.07 2.86 -5.45
C ALA A 58 -5.24 2.74 -6.45
N GLU A 59 -6.49 2.93 -5.99
CA GLU A 59 -7.67 2.95 -6.87
C GLU A 59 -7.62 4.10 -7.88
N SER A 60 -6.95 5.21 -7.55
CA SER A 60 -6.79 6.33 -8.47
C SER A 60 -5.90 6.00 -9.67
N PHE A 61 -4.97 5.05 -9.53
CA PHE A 61 -4.06 4.65 -10.60
C PHE A 61 -4.83 4.03 -11.77
N LEU A 62 -5.94 3.33 -11.49
CA LEU A 62 -6.81 2.74 -12.52
C LEU A 62 -7.46 3.78 -13.45
N ARG A 63 -7.45 5.07 -13.06
CA ARG A 63 -7.94 6.17 -13.91
C ARG A 63 -6.86 6.73 -14.83
N ILE A 64 -5.60 6.32 -14.68
CA ILE A 64 -4.50 6.77 -15.52
C ILE A 64 -4.57 6.01 -16.85
N PRO A 65 -4.65 6.70 -18.01
CA PRO A 65 -4.63 6.05 -19.31
C PRO A 65 -3.38 5.17 -19.46
N GLY A 66 -3.58 3.92 -19.90
CA GLY A 66 -2.49 2.95 -20.05
C GLY A 66 -2.34 2.02 -18.85
N VAL A 67 -2.96 2.28 -17.70
CA VAL A 67 -3.00 1.31 -16.59
C VAL A 67 -4.00 0.20 -16.90
N LEU A 68 -3.56 -1.05 -16.75
CA LEU A 68 -4.35 -2.26 -16.97
C LEU A 68 -4.77 -2.91 -15.65
N ALA A 69 -3.86 -2.96 -14.68
CA ALA A 69 -4.11 -3.54 -13.36
C ALA A 69 -3.22 -2.91 -12.29
N VAL A 70 -3.66 -3.01 -11.04
CA VAL A 70 -2.90 -2.59 -9.86
C VAL A 70 -2.95 -3.75 -8.87
N ASN A 71 -1.80 -4.32 -8.56
CA ASN A 71 -1.67 -5.47 -7.67
C ASN A 71 -0.92 -5.03 -6.40
N LEU A 72 -1.61 -5.04 -5.26
CA LEU A 72 -0.98 -4.80 -3.96
C LEU A 72 -0.07 -5.98 -3.62
N VAL A 73 1.23 -5.73 -3.48
CA VAL A 73 2.22 -6.75 -3.10
C VAL A 73 2.31 -6.85 -1.58
N TYR A 74 2.37 -5.69 -0.91
CA TYR A 74 2.53 -5.63 0.53
C TYR A 74 2.07 -4.28 1.10
N VAL A 75 1.62 -4.29 2.35
CA VAL A 75 1.33 -3.08 3.13
C VAL A 75 1.98 -3.21 4.51
N ASN A 76 2.81 -2.23 4.85
CA ASN A 76 3.29 -2.01 6.20
C ASN A 76 2.45 -0.90 6.83
N CYS A 77 1.75 -1.23 7.92
CA CYS A 77 1.13 -0.25 8.80
C CYS A 77 1.83 -0.35 10.15
N GLU A 78 2.47 0.74 10.56
CA GLU A 78 2.90 0.86 11.96
C GLU A 78 1.64 0.82 12.85
N GLY A 79 1.74 0.34 14.09
CA GLY A 79 0.58 0.26 15.01
C GLY A 79 -0.26 -1.03 15.01
N LEU A 80 0.16 -2.12 14.35
CA LEU A 80 -0.44 -3.46 14.59
C LEU A 80 -0.15 -4.02 16.00
N TYR A 81 0.69 -3.35 16.77
CA TYR A 81 0.85 -3.59 18.20
C TYR A 81 0.07 -2.53 18.96
N ASP A 82 -1.26 -2.62 18.88
CA ASP A 82 -2.04 -2.13 20.01
C ASP A 82 -1.66 -3.01 21.20
N HIS A 83 -1.15 -2.39 22.25
CA HIS A 83 -0.81 -3.06 23.50
C HIS A 83 -2.12 -3.46 24.21
N ASP A 84 -2.92 -4.32 23.60
CA ASP A 84 -3.94 -5.09 24.33
C ASP A 84 -3.25 -6.33 24.89
N GLY A 85 -2.32 -6.05 25.81
CA GLY A 85 -1.71 -7.02 26.68
C GLY A 85 -2.69 -7.44 27.77
N GLU A 86 -3.82 -8.07 27.44
CA GLU A 86 -4.55 -8.92 28.39
C GLU A 86 -4.92 -10.25 27.71
N SER A 87 -3.99 -11.19 27.81
CA SER A 87 -4.29 -12.61 27.71
C SER A 87 -5.26 -12.95 28.84
N SER A 88 -6.57 -12.88 28.56
CA SER A 88 -7.60 -13.45 29.42
C SER A 88 -7.64 -14.97 29.21
N PHE A 89 -6.50 -15.64 29.43
CA PHE A 89 -6.51 -17.05 29.78
C PHE A 89 -6.94 -17.12 31.24
N VAL A 90 -8.25 -17.16 31.47
CA VAL A 90 -8.80 -17.54 32.76
C VAL A 90 -8.44 -19.01 32.96
N SER A 91 -7.30 -19.25 33.62
CA SER A 91 -7.00 -20.56 34.20
C SER A 91 -8.05 -20.82 35.27
N ASP A 92 -9.16 -21.47 34.89
CA ASP A 92 -10.06 -22.10 35.85
C ASP A 92 -9.30 -23.26 36.50
N SER A 93 -8.54 -22.91 37.53
CA SER A 93 -7.95 -23.86 38.46
C SER A 93 -9.02 -24.16 39.50
N ALA A 94 -9.99 -25.01 39.14
CA ALA A 94 -10.85 -25.64 40.13
C ALA A 94 -10.02 -26.65 40.92
N THR A 95 -9.36 -26.16 41.97
CA THR A 95 -8.97 -26.96 43.13
C THR A 95 -10.06 -26.77 44.17
N ASP A 96 -10.99 -27.73 44.27
CA ASP A 96 -11.42 -28.46 45.48
C ASP A 96 -12.53 -29.47 45.10
#